data_AF-A0A924KEG2-F1
#
_entry.id   AF-A0A924KEG2-F1
#
_cell.length_a   1.000
_cell.length_b   1.000
_cell.length_c   1.000
_cell.angle_alpha   90.00
_cell.angle_beta   90.00
_cell.angle_gamma   90.00
#
_symmetry.space_group_name_H-M   'P 1'
#
loop_
_entity.id
_entity.type
_entity.pdbx_description
1 polymer ?
#
loop_
_entity_poly.entity_id
_entity_poly.type
_entity_poly.pdbx_seq_one_letter_code
_entity_poly.pdbx_strand_id
1 'polypeptide(L)' 'RVITQNNPRIISTEHEINANEKVMVFINCNPEDAKTTLQIKDGWKISSNLYGDKTQNNDVIIKANDALVLMLKK' A
#
# COMPACT_ATOMS: atom_id res chain seq x y z
N ARG A 1 12.44 -0.92 -0.56
CA ARG A 1 11.03 -0.53 -0.77
C ARG A 1 10.72 0.65 0.13
N VAL A 2 9.89 1.60 -0.31
CA VAL A 2 9.50 2.77 0.49
C VAL A 2 8.33 2.49 1.42
N ILE A 3 7.56 1.42 1.15
CA ILE A 3 6.60 0.85 2.10
C ILE A 3 6.82 -0.66 2.24
N THR A 4 6.72 -1.14 3.47
CA THR A 4 6.69 -2.57 3.83
C THR A 4 5.45 -2.90 4.66
N GLN A 5 5.08 -4.18 4.66
CA GLN A 5 3.95 -4.73 5.40
C GLN A 5 4.26 -6.21 5.69
N ASN A 6 3.71 -6.78 6.76
CA ASN A 6 4.08 -8.11 7.25
C ASN A 6 2.97 -9.17 7.13
N ASN A 7 1.82 -8.83 6.55
CA ASN A 7 0.75 -9.78 6.28
C ASN A 7 1.12 -10.65 5.06
N PRO A 8 1.32 -11.97 5.23
CA PRO A 8 1.73 -12.86 4.14
C PRO A 8 0.66 -13.05 3.07
N ARG A 9 -0.58 -12.66 3.35
CA ARG A 9 -1.72 -12.72 2.43
C ARG A 9 -1.77 -11.53 1.45
N ILE A 10 -0.93 -10.52 1.65
CA ILE A 10 -0.88 -9.32 0.81
C ILE A 10 0.42 -9.31 0.01
N ILE A 11 0.29 -9.32 -1.32
CA ILE A 11 1.42 -9.12 -2.23
C ILE A 11 1.62 -7.62 -2.43
N SER A 12 2.87 -7.15 -2.43
CA SER A 12 3.18 -5.75 -2.73
C SER A 12 4.21 -5.59 -3.84
N THR A 13 3.97 -4.63 -4.72
CA THR A 13 4.90 -4.17 -5.76
C THR A 13 5.09 -2.65 -5.66
N GLU A 14 6.26 -2.18 -6.07
CA GLU A 14 6.67 -0.78 -6.05
C GLU A 14 7.05 -0.37 -7.47
N HIS A 15 6.55 0.78 -7.92
CA HIS A 15 6.81 1.32 -9.25
C HIS A 15 7.29 2.77 -9.11
N GLU A 16 8.40 3.10 -9.74
CA GLU A 16 8.95 4.45 -9.71
C GLU A 16 8.34 5.31 -10.81
N ILE A 17 7.85 6.50 -10.46
CA ILE A 17 7.46 7.51 -11.44
C ILE A 17 8.64 8.46 -11.67
N ASN A 18 9.23 8.95 -10.59
CA ASN A 18 10.45 9.77 -10.56
C ASN A 18 11.13 9.67 -9.19
N ALA A 19 12.22 10.42 -8.99
CA ALA A 19 13.00 10.38 -7.76
C ALA A 19 12.23 10.73 -6.47
N ASN A 20 11.10 11.44 -6.58
CA ASN A 20 10.28 11.91 -5.47
C ASN A 20 8.88 11.31 -5.43
N GLU A 21 8.51 10.48 -6.42
CA GLU A 21 7.16 9.92 -6.55
C GLU A 21 7.21 8.44 -6.91
N LYS A 22 6.45 7.63 -6.16
CA LYS A 22 6.33 6.20 -6.39
C LYS A 22 4.88 5.77 -6.25
N VAL A 23 4.51 4.72 -6.97
CA VAL A 23 3.25 4.02 -6.80
C VAL A 23 3.50 2.70 -6.08
N MET A 24 2.74 2.43 -5.04
CA MET A 24 2.69 1.13 -4.39
C MET A 24 1.38 0.45 -4.74
N VAL A 25 1.45 -0.83 -5.12
CA VAL A 25 0.29 -1.68 -5.34
C VAL A 25 0.32 -2.80 -4.32
N PHE A 26 -0.75 -2.95 -3.56
CA PHE A 26 -0.98 -4.04 -2.63
C PHE A 26 -2.17 -4.87 -3.13
N ILE A 27 -2.04 -6.18 -3.18
CA ILE A 27 -3.08 -7.08 -3.69
C ILE A 27 -3.34 -8.16 -2.65
N ASN A 28 -4.60 -8.32 -2.27
CA ASN A 28 -5.06 -9.43 -1.46
C ASN A 28 -5.63 -10.53 -2.37
N CYS A 29 -4.87 -11.59 -2.58
CA CYS A 29 -5.30 -12.73 -3.41
C CYS A 29 -6.11 -13.78 -2.63
N ASN A 30 -6.70 -13.43 -1.49
CA ASN A 30 -7.44 -14.34 -0.62
C ASN A 30 -8.94 -14.02 -0.65
N PRO A 31 -9.81 -15.02 -0.39
CA PRO A 31 -11.26 -14.83 -0.35
C PRO A 31 -11.77 -14.11 0.92
N GLU A 32 -10.87 -13.70 1.81
CA GLU A 32 -11.16 -12.99 3.05
C GLU A 32 -10.46 -11.63 3.04
N ASP A 33 -11.04 -10.63 3.70
CA ASP A 33 -10.40 -9.33 3.90
C ASP A 33 -9.07 -9.47 4.65
N ALA A 34 -8.06 -8.75 4.17
CA ALA A 34 -6.73 -8.74 4.78
C ALA A 34 -6.46 -7.38 5.43
N LYS A 35 -5.97 -7.42 6.67
CA LYS A 35 -5.55 -6.23 7.41
C LYS A 35 -4.04 -6.17 7.52
N THR A 36 -3.45 -5.00 7.36
CA THR A 36 -2.02 -4.81 7.66
C THR A 36 -1.74 -3.36 8.05
N THR A 37 -0.59 -3.16 8.69
CA THR A 37 -0.06 -1.83 9.01
C THR A 37 1.12 -1.55 8.08
N LEU A 38 1.03 -0.45 7.34
CA LEU A 38 2.09 -0.02 6.44
C LEU A 38 3.22 0.65 7.23
N GLN A 39 4.43 0.15 7.03
CA GLN A 39 5.66 0.77 7.53
C GLN A 39 6.27 1.59 6.40
N ILE A 40 6.26 2.91 6.54
CA ILE A 40 6.73 3.84 5.52
C ILE A 40 8.16 4.27 5.89
N LYS A 41 9.08 4.20 4.93
CA LYS A 41 10.46 4.66 5.11
C LYS A 41 10.49 6.17 5.35
N ASP A 42 11.38 6.62 6.24
CA ASP A 42 11.59 8.03 6.54
C ASP A 42 11.73 8.90 5.29
N GLY A 43 11.08 10.06 5.36
CA GLY A 43 11.02 11.03 4.28
C GLY A 43 9.98 10.72 3.21
N TRP A 44 9.31 9.56 3.23
CA TRP A 44 8.19 9.28 2.34
C TRP A 44 6.86 9.38 3.09
N LYS A 45 5.80 9.75 2.36
CA LYS A 45 4.43 9.78 2.88
C LYS A 45 3.43 9.34 1.82
N ILE A 46 2.29 8.79 2.27
CA ILE A 46 1.14 8.55 1.40
C ILE A 46 0.57 9.91 1.01
N SER A 47 0.60 10.23 -0.27
CA SER A 47 0.04 11.46 -0.82
C SER A 47 -1.41 11.29 -1.23
N SER A 48 -1.78 10.13 -1.77
CA SER A 48 -3.17 9.81 -2.12
C SER A 48 -3.39 8.31 -2.29
N ASN A 49 -4.67 7.92 -2.21
CA ASN A 49 -5.15 6.60 -2.60
C ASN A 49 -5.63 6.73 -4.05
N LEU A 50 -4.94 6.06 -4.97
CA LEU A 50 -5.34 6.02 -6.38
C LEU A 50 -6.48 5.02 -6.60
N TYR A 51 -6.52 3.96 -5.81
CA TYR A 51 -7.58 2.95 -5.81
C TYR A 51 -7.66 2.27 -4.43
N GLY A 52 -8.84 1.81 -4.05
CA GLY A 52 -9.11 1.12 -2.79
C GLY A 52 -9.44 2.05 -1.63
N ASP A 53 -9.76 1.45 -0.48
CA ASP A 53 -10.21 2.19 0.70
C ASP A 53 -9.11 3.08 1.30
N LYS A 54 -9.53 4.17 1.96
CA LYS A 54 -8.62 5.14 2.56
C LYS A 54 -7.85 4.51 3.72
N THR A 55 -6.54 4.74 3.77
CA THR A 55 -5.69 4.29 4.88
C THR A 55 -5.97 5.12 6.14
N GLN A 56 -6.11 4.49 7.30
CA GLN A 56 -6.25 5.20 8.58
C GLN A 56 -5.02 4.95 9.44
N ASN A 57 -4.23 5.97 9.75
CA ASN A 57 -3.01 5.83 10.56
C ASN A 57 -2.04 4.73 10.05
N ASN A 58 -1.90 4.61 8.73
CA ASN A 58 -1.16 3.53 8.05
C ASN A 58 -1.76 2.13 8.17
N ASP A 59 -2.84 1.95 8.93
CA ASP A 59 -3.62 0.72 8.92
C ASP A 59 -4.50 0.68 7.66
N VAL A 60 -4.50 -0.48 7.02
CA VAL A 60 -5.24 -0.71 5.78
C VAL A 60 -6.01 -2.02 5.87
N ILE A 61 -7.19 -2.00 5.28
CA ILE A 61 -8.00 -3.18 5.01
C ILE A 61 -8.08 -3.29 3.48
N ILE A 62 -7.64 -4.41 2.94
CA ILE A 62 -7.80 -4.74 1.52
C ILE A 62 -8.84 -5.86 1.45
N LYS A 63 -9.92 -5.60 0.73
CA LYS A 63 -11.03 -6.56 0.62
C LYS A 63 -10.58 -7.86 -0.02
N ALA A 64 -11.36 -8.90 0.20
CA ALA A 64 -11.20 -10.18 -0.47
C ALA A 64 -11.03 -10.02 -2.00
N ASN A 65 -9.99 -10.62 -2.56
CA ASN A 65 -9.66 -10.58 -4.00
C ASN A 65 -9.56 -9.16 -4.60
N ASP A 66 -9.16 -8.17 -3.82
CA ASP A 66 -9.09 -6.76 -4.22
C ASP A 66 -7.68 -6.17 -4.04
N ALA A 67 -7.51 -4.91 -4.42
CA ALA A 67 -6.25 -4.19 -4.37
C ALA A 67 -6.36 -2.83 -3.65
N LEU A 68 -5.20 -2.31 -3.26
CA LEU A 68 -5.00 -0.94 -2.79
C LEU A 68 -3.83 -0.35 -3.57
N VAL A 69 -4.05 0.83 -4.18
CA VAL A 69 -3.02 1.54 -4.94
C VAL A 69 -2.78 2.89 -4.30
N LEU A 70 -1.54 3.16 -3.93
CA LEU A 70 -1.14 4.39 -3.24
C LEU A 70 -0.13 5.16 -4.06
N MET A 71 -0.29 6.48 -4.11
CA MET A 71 0.75 7.42 -4.53
C MET A 71 1.55 7.85 -3.31
N LEU A 72 2.87 7.75 -3.41
CA LEU A 72 3.81 8.18 -2.38
C LEU A 72 4.63 9.34 -2.88
N LYS A 73 4.92 10.28 -1.97
CA LYS A 73 5.80 11.41 -2.24
C LYS A 73 6.86 11.52 -1.17
N LYS A 74 8.04 11.98 -1.58
CA LYS A 74 9.13 12.37 -0.69
C LYS A 74 8.99 13.82 -0.25
#